data_AF-A0A822YSM6-F1
#
_entry.id   AF-A0A822YSM6-F1
#
_cell.length_a   1.000
_cell.length_b   1.000
_cell.length_c   1.000
_cell.angle_alpha   90.00
_cell.angle_beta   90.00
_cell.angle_gamma   90.00
#
_symmetry.space_group_name_H-M   'P 1'
#
loop_
_entity.id
_entity.type
_entity.pdbx_description
1 polymer ?
#
loop_
_entity_poly.entity_id
_entity_poly.type
_entity_poly.pdbx_seq_one_letter_code
_entity_poly.pdbx_strand_id
1 'polypeptide(L)'
;MAAPATSAAAANVMLAIHEKKTVAVEIYRPLRQYIAYTYSEREAQNLEDDLESVKQMRANLERPSDTPDVRRDLLQSYYKALCVMESRFPISPDKDHINTITFIWYDAFKPKHKASQQNIHLEKAAVLFNLGAVHSQVALSADRSSGSGRVQASHSFMASAGAFAFLRDNASMKASIGQSTTLDISVECAGMLERLMLAQAQECVFEKVIAEGKSAGLCAKIARQVALYYEEAFAALNAAPLNQHFDRTWISHVQVKAAQLYAEACYRYGLEMHEKEEIAEEIARLKNGISTLADAKKSMKGVAPQLVDAVTRLETNLNRNLEIATKENDRVYLMRVPAANTLPPLQAASLVKSTPMNDILDASKEKMFSSLVPDNSAKALSRYTEMVDDVIRTQAEKLQQGSEITRVKLKEMDLPDSILALEGNFTLPRDLKEDVEAVQISGGPSGLEVELQQLRDLRRVNQELLVQTEELLQQEAREDAQFRSQFGTRWTRPQSSTLTKNLQDRLSRFAGNLKQAADSDARIERSVKDHSALMSILDRRPVVSLSLSTLHAYA
;
A
#
# COMPACT_ATOMS: atom_id res chain seq x y z
N MET A 1 8.86 -65.90 -1.11
CA MET A 1 8.49 -65.47 -2.47
C MET A 1 8.04 -64.03 -2.38
N ALA A 2 8.83 -63.10 -2.94
CA ALA A 2 8.58 -61.67 -2.85
C ALA A 2 7.32 -61.30 -3.65
N ALA A 3 6.33 -60.71 -2.98
CA ALA A 3 5.18 -60.11 -3.62
C ALA A 3 5.64 -58.96 -4.54
N PRO A 4 5.08 -58.83 -5.76
CA PRO A 4 5.54 -57.83 -6.71
C PRO A 4 5.16 -56.43 -6.23
N ALA A 5 6.10 -55.50 -6.38
CA ALA A 5 5.92 -54.08 -6.10
C ALA A 5 4.80 -53.50 -6.98
N THR A 6 3.59 -53.40 -6.44
CA THR A 6 2.51 -52.59 -7.01
C THR A 6 2.81 -51.12 -6.72
N SER A 7 3.58 -50.46 -7.59
CA SER A 7 3.79 -49.02 -7.55
C SER A 7 3.67 -48.41 -8.94
N ALA A 8 2.49 -48.54 -9.55
CA ALA A 8 1.99 -47.48 -10.40
C ALA A 8 1.28 -46.49 -9.48
N ALA A 9 2.00 -45.47 -9.01
CA ALA A 9 1.43 -44.38 -8.25
C ALA A 9 0.38 -43.67 -9.12
N ALA A 10 -0.90 -44.01 -8.93
CA ALA A 10 -1.99 -43.24 -9.49
C ALA A 10 -1.84 -41.81 -8.98
N ALA A 11 -1.57 -40.85 -9.87
CA ALA A 11 -1.36 -39.46 -9.51
C ALA A 11 -2.59 -38.96 -8.74
N ASN A 12 -2.43 -38.72 -7.43
CA ASN A 12 -3.50 -38.16 -6.61
C ASN A 12 -3.86 -36.77 -7.13
N VAL A 13 -5.15 -36.52 -7.41
CA VAL A 13 -5.59 -35.23 -7.95
C VAL A 13 -5.38 -34.15 -6.89
N MET A 14 -4.66 -33.07 -7.25
CA MET A 14 -4.43 -31.89 -6.42
C MET A 14 -5.09 -30.67 -7.08
N LEU A 15 -5.45 -29.68 -6.27
CA LEU A 15 -6.08 -28.45 -6.73
C LEU A 15 -5.03 -27.36 -6.97
N ALA A 16 -5.19 -26.62 -8.07
CA ALA A 16 -4.48 -25.38 -8.31
C ALA A 16 -5.48 -24.21 -8.33
N ILE A 17 -5.00 -23.03 -7.98
CA ILE A 17 -5.80 -21.81 -7.96
C ILE A 17 -5.64 -21.11 -9.30
N HIS A 18 -6.75 -20.62 -9.84
CA HIS A 18 -6.74 -19.77 -11.02
C HIS A 18 -6.41 -18.34 -10.63
N GLU A 19 -5.65 -17.64 -11.46
CA GLU A 19 -5.37 -16.23 -11.25
C GLU A 19 -6.66 -15.39 -11.33
N LYS A 20 -6.75 -14.37 -10.49
CA LYS A 20 -7.68 -13.26 -10.66
C LYS A 20 -7.38 -12.54 -11.98
N LYS A 21 -8.44 -12.06 -12.60
CA LYS A 21 -8.37 -11.23 -13.81
C LYS A 21 -8.55 -9.76 -13.44
N THR A 22 -7.93 -8.88 -14.22
CA THR A 22 -8.02 -7.45 -14.07
C THR A 22 -8.38 -6.79 -15.40
N VAL A 23 -8.65 -5.49 -15.38
CA VAL A 23 -8.87 -4.67 -16.57
C VAL A 23 -7.67 -3.76 -16.84
N ALA A 24 -7.62 -3.20 -18.04
CA ALA A 24 -6.67 -2.15 -18.39
C ALA A 24 -6.85 -0.92 -17.50
N VAL A 25 -5.77 -0.46 -16.89
CA VAL A 25 -5.73 0.74 -16.06
C VAL A 25 -4.62 1.66 -16.56
N GLU A 26 -4.99 2.89 -16.89
CA GLU A 26 -3.99 3.94 -17.15
C GLU A 26 -3.44 4.41 -15.80
N ILE A 27 -2.22 3.98 -15.49
CA ILE A 27 -1.47 4.42 -14.30
C ILE A 27 -0.39 5.47 -14.60
N TYR A 28 0.12 5.53 -15.82
CA TYR A 28 1.26 6.37 -16.16
C TYR A 28 0.91 7.86 -16.12
N ARG A 29 -0.14 8.28 -16.82
CA ARG A 29 -0.49 9.68 -16.96
C ARG A 29 -0.88 10.30 -15.61
N PRO A 30 -1.72 9.69 -14.76
CA PRO A 30 -2.02 10.24 -13.45
C PRO A 30 -0.80 10.38 -12.54
N LEU A 31 0.09 9.39 -12.51
CA LEU A 31 1.31 9.45 -11.68
C LEU A 31 2.27 10.54 -12.19
N ARG A 32 2.49 10.62 -13.51
CA ARG A 32 3.32 11.67 -14.12
C ARG A 32 2.76 13.06 -13.85
N GLN A 33 1.45 13.25 -14.02
CA GLN A 33 0.78 14.52 -13.74
C GLN A 33 0.92 14.92 -12.28
N TYR A 34 0.79 13.97 -11.36
CA TYR A 34 1.02 14.22 -9.94
C TYR A 34 2.45 14.69 -9.65
N ILE A 35 3.46 14.06 -10.25
CA ILE A 35 4.87 14.46 -10.07
C ILE A 35 5.09 15.87 -10.64
N ALA A 36 4.60 16.13 -11.85
CA ALA A 36 4.73 17.42 -12.51
C ALA A 36 4.10 18.56 -11.70
N TYR A 37 2.90 18.32 -11.14
CA TYR A 37 2.16 19.29 -10.36
C TYR A 37 2.74 19.52 -8.96
N THR A 38 3.14 18.44 -8.27
CA THR A 38 3.56 18.50 -6.86
C THR A 38 5.04 18.86 -6.70
N TYR A 39 5.89 18.44 -7.64
CA TYR A 39 7.34 18.62 -7.57
C TYR A 39 7.84 19.56 -8.68
N SER A 40 7.91 19.07 -9.92
CA SER A 40 8.21 19.87 -11.11
C SER A 40 8.12 19.03 -12.39
N GLU A 41 7.99 19.68 -13.55
CA GLU A 41 8.05 19.00 -14.86
C GLU A 41 9.41 18.32 -15.09
N ARG A 42 10.50 18.92 -14.59
CA ARG A 42 11.85 18.34 -14.67
C ARG A 42 11.92 17.01 -13.90
N GLU A 43 11.31 16.96 -12.72
CA GLU A 43 11.30 15.75 -11.90
C GLU A 43 10.45 14.64 -12.53
N ALA A 44 9.33 15.01 -13.16
CA ALA A 44 8.53 14.05 -13.94
C ALA A 44 9.35 13.43 -15.08
N GLN A 45 10.18 14.23 -15.76
CA GLN A 45 11.07 13.75 -16.82
C GLN A 45 12.21 12.85 -16.28
N ASN A 46 12.74 13.14 -15.09
CA ASN A 46 13.78 12.32 -14.46
C ASN A 46 13.27 10.93 -14.07
N LEU A 47 11.97 10.82 -13.73
CA LEU A 47 11.33 9.58 -13.30
C LEU A 47 10.58 8.85 -14.42
N GLU A 48 10.81 9.26 -15.67
CA GLU A 48 10.13 8.69 -16.85
C GLU A 48 10.36 7.18 -16.99
N ASP A 49 11.61 6.72 -16.77
CA ASP A 49 11.96 5.29 -16.84
C ASP A 49 11.24 4.47 -15.77
N ASP A 50 11.11 5.01 -14.55
CA ASP A 50 10.38 4.36 -13.45
C ASP A 50 8.88 4.28 -13.78
N LEU A 51 8.30 5.37 -14.28
CA LEU A 51 6.89 5.44 -14.70
C LEU A 51 6.58 4.43 -15.81
N GLU A 52 7.42 4.37 -16.85
CA GLU A 52 7.24 3.43 -17.96
C GLU A 52 7.46 1.98 -17.49
N SER A 53 8.39 1.73 -16.57
CA SER A 53 8.62 0.41 -15.97
C SER A 53 7.36 -0.10 -15.23
N VAL A 54 6.75 0.73 -14.39
CA VAL A 54 5.51 0.35 -13.69
C VAL A 54 4.36 0.12 -14.66
N LYS A 55 4.20 0.99 -15.66
CA LYS A 55 3.21 0.84 -16.74
C LYS A 55 3.39 -0.49 -17.48
N GLN A 56 4.62 -0.82 -17.86
CA GLN A 56 4.93 -2.06 -18.59
C GLN A 56 4.68 -3.29 -17.71
N MET A 57 5.12 -3.27 -16.45
CA MET A 57 4.84 -4.37 -15.51
C MET A 57 3.33 -4.59 -15.38
N ARG A 58 2.55 -3.52 -15.21
CA ARG A 58 1.11 -3.62 -15.05
C ARG A 58 0.40 -4.07 -16.34
N ALA A 59 0.84 -3.62 -17.50
CA ALA A 59 0.32 -4.08 -18.80
C ALA A 59 0.64 -5.56 -19.04
N ASN A 60 1.81 -6.03 -18.62
CA ASN A 60 2.18 -7.45 -18.70
C ASN A 60 1.32 -8.34 -17.79
N LEU A 61 0.72 -7.80 -16.72
CA LEU A 61 -0.22 -8.56 -15.89
C LEU A 61 -1.53 -8.90 -16.62
N GLU A 62 -1.94 -8.07 -17.59
CA GLU A 62 -3.17 -8.26 -18.37
C GLU A 62 -3.00 -9.34 -19.44
N ARG A 63 -1.76 -9.57 -19.89
CA ARG A 63 -1.44 -10.56 -20.90
C ARG A 63 -1.22 -11.93 -20.25
N PRO A 64 -1.62 -13.02 -20.92
CA PRO A 64 -1.17 -14.35 -20.53
C PRO A 64 0.36 -14.39 -20.65
N SER A 65 1.03 -14.97 -19.65
CA SER A 65 2.50 -15.13 -19.65
C SER A 65 2.91 -16.42 -20.35
N ASP A 66 4.11 -16.43 -20.91
CA ASP A 66 4.66 -17.59 -21.61
C ASP A 66 4.97 -18.76 -20.65
N THR A 67 5.40 -18.47 -19.41
CA THR A 67 5.68 -19.50 -18.39
C THR A 67 5.27 -19.06 -16.98
N PRO A 68 4.88 -20.00 -16.09
CA PRO A 68 4.57 -19.69 -14.69
C PRO A 68 5.74 -19.04 -13.91
N ASP A 69 7.00 -19.37 -14.21
CA ASP A 69 8.16 -18.77 -13.55
C ASP A 69 8.33 -17.28 -13.90
N VAL A 70 8.19 -16.93 -15.19
CA VAL A 70 8.22 -15.52 -15.63
C VAL A 70 7.04 -14.76 -15.01
N ARG A 71 5.86 -15.40 -14.94
CA ARG A 71 4.69 -14.82 -14.28
C ARG A 71 4.93 -14.53 -12.80
N ARG A 72 5.58 -15.46 -12.07
CA ARG A 72 5.97 -15.28 -10.66
C ARG A 72 6.88 -14.08 -10.49
N ASP A 73 7.94 -13.99 -11.29
CA ASP A 73 8.95 -12.93 -11.14
C ASP A 73 8.37 -11.55 -11.44
N LEU A 74 7.47 -11.47 -12.44
CA LEU A 74 6.70 -10.26 -12.74
C LEU A 74 5.82 -9.84 -11.57
N LEU A 75 5.06 -10.77 -10.97
CA LEU A 75 4.19 -10.47 -9.83
C LEU A 75 4.97 -10.00 -8.61
N GLN A 76 6.13 -10.61 -8.31
CA GLN A 76 7.01 -10.18 -7.23
C GLN A 76 7.56 -8.77 -7.46
N SER A 77 8.08 -8.51 -8.67
CA SER A 77 8.64 -7.21 -9.04
C SER A 77 7.57 -6.11 -8.99
N TYR A 78 6.38 -6.40 -9.52
CA TYR A 78 5.27 -5.45 -9.50
C TYR A 78 4.76 -5.20 -8.08
N TYR A 79 4.65 -6.23 -7.24
CA TYR A 79 4.27 -6.06 -5.84
C TYR A 79 5.24 -5.13 -5.09
N LYS A 80 6.55 -5.28 -5.31
CA LYS A 80 7.56 -4.40 -4.72
C LYS A 80 7.42 -2.96 -5.20
N ALA A 81 7.21 -2.76 -6.51
CA ALA A 81 6.92 -1.44 -7.06
C ALA A 81 5.68 -0.80 -6.41
N LEU A 82 4.60 -1.56 -6.23
CA LEU A 82 3.41 -1.08 -5.51
C LEU A 82 3.70 -0.68 -4.06
N CYS A 83 4.58 -1.39 -3.35
CA CYS A 83 4.97 -1.02 -2.00
C CYS A 83 5.72 0.31 -1.94
N VAL A 84 6.62 0.55 -2.90
CA VAL A 84 7.29 1.85 -3.04
C VAL A 84 6.27 2.94 -3.37
N MET A 85 5.39 2.68 -4.35
CA MET A 85 4.37 3.62 -4.77
C MET A 85 3.40 4.01 -3.65
N GLU A 86 2.95 3.06 -2.83
CA GLU A 86 2.04 3.30 -1.68
C GLU A 86 2.55 4.41 -0.76
N SER A 87 3.87 4.50 -0.58
CA SER A 87 4.49 5.49 0.30
C SER A 87 4.67 6.88 -0.33
N ARG A 88 4.64 6.98 -1.67
CA ARG A 88 4.99 8.21 -2.42
C ARG A 88 3.80 8.85 -3.13
N PHE A 89 2.83 8.05 -3.53
CA PHE A 89 1.66 8.48 -4.29
C PHE A 89 0.40 8.31 -3.46
N PRO A 90 -0.25 9.41 -3.05
CA PRO A 90 -1.53 9.32 -2.37
C PRO A 90 -2.61 8.99 -3.40
N ILE A 91 -3.03 7.72 -3.45
CA ILE A 91 -4.10 7.23 -4.33
C ILE A 91 -5.36 7.02 -3.47
N SER A 92 -6.36 7.87 -3.66
CA SER A 92 -7.63 7.81 -2.93
C SER A 92 -8.73 8.57 -3.69
N PRO A 93 -10.01 8.45 -3.30
CA PRO A 93 -11.10 9.28 -3.82
C PRO A 93 -10.98 10.79 -3.49
N ASP A 94 -10.09 11.19 -2.58
CA ASP A 94 -9.94 12.58 -2.16
C ASP A 94 -9.53 13.49 -3.33
N LYS A 95 -9.99 14.74 -3.31
CA LYS A 95 -9.77 15.70 -4.42
C LYS A 95 -8.31 16.09 -4.61
N ASP A 96 -7.55 16.10 -3.53
CA ASP A 96 -6.13 16.49 -3.51
C ASP A 96 -5.19 15.30 -3.75
N HIS A 97 -5.76 14.10 -3.89
CA HIS A 97 -5.04 12.85 -4.15
C HIS A 97 -5.20 12.45 -5.63
N ILE A 98 -4.47 11.41 -6.04
CA ILE A 98 -4.61 10.80 -7.36
C ILE A 98 -5.90 9.99 -7.41
N ASN A 99 -7.01 10.66 -7.73
CA ASN A 99 -8.37 10.10 -7.74
C ASN A 99 -8.83 9.60 -9.12
N THR A 100 -7.98 9.64 -10.13
CA THR A 100 -8.29 9.18 -11.49
C THR A 100 -7.93 7.71 -11.70
N ILE A 101 -7.07 7.13 -10.85
CA ILE A 101 -6.71 5.72 -10.90
C ILE A 101 -7.78 4.89 -10.17
N THR A 102 -8.35 3.92 -10.88
CA THR A 102 -9.28 2.94 -10.30
C THR A 102 -8.84 1.53 -10.66
N PHE A 103 -8.54 0.72 -9.65
CA PHE A 103 -8.18 -0.67 -9.83
C PHE A 103 -9.42 -1.55 -9.79
N ILE A 104 -9.56 -2.44 -10.78
CA ILE A 104 -10.72 -3.34 -10.90
C ILE A 104 -10.24 -4.78 -11.07
N TRP A 105 -10.65 -5.64 -10.16
CA TRP A 105 -10.31 -7.06 -10.16
C TRP A 105 -11.54 -7.94 -10.05
N TYR A 106 -11.55 -9.04 -10.80
CA TYR A 106 -12.61 -10.05 -10.75
C TYR A 106 -12.31 -11.11 -9.71
N ASP A 107 -13.35 -11.63 -9.07
CA ASP A 107 -13.22 -12.76 -8.14
C ASP A 107 -12.75 -14.02 -8.90
N ALA A 108 -11.74 -14.71 -8.36
CA ALA A 108 -11.14 -15.90 -8.96
C ALA A 108 -12.08 -17.11 -9.03
N PHE A 109 -13.00 -17.24 -8.07
CA PHE A 109 -13.91 -18.38 -7.95
C PHE A 109 -15.33 -18.05 -8.45
N LYS A 110 -15.70 -16.77 -8.46
CA LYS A 110 -16.96 -16.26 -8.99
C LYS A 110 -16.73 -15.10 -9.98
N PRO A 111 -16.27 -15.37 -11.23
CA PRO A 111 -15.84 -14.34 -12.18
C PRO A 111 -16.88 -13.27 -12.56
N LYS A 112 -18.16 -13.47 -12.22
CA LYS A 112 -19.22 -12.46 -12.39
C LYS A 112 -19.12 -11.32 -11.38
N HIS A 113 -18.45 -11.53 -10.25
CA HIS A 113 -18.26 -10.53 -9.20
C HIS A 113 -16.92 -9.82 -9.41
N LYS A 114 -16.89 -8.52 -9.11
CA LYS A 114 -15.69 -7.69 -9.19
C LYS A 114 -15.62 -6.71 -8.03
N ALA A 115 -14.40 -6.36 -7.65
CA ALA A 115 -14.08 -5.26 -6.75
C ALA A 115 -13.55 -4.09 -7.57
N SER A 116 -13.88 -2.87 -7.16
CA SER A 116 -13.40 -1.64 -7.78
C SER A 116 -13.01 -0.66 -6.68
N GLN A 117 -11.74 -0.26 -6.61
CA GLN A 117 -11.25 0.65 -5.59
C GLN A 117 -10.29 1.69 -6.18
N GLN A 118 -10.41 2.93 -5.69
CA GLN A 118 -9.46 4.01 -5.94
C GLN A 118 -8.38 4.03 -4.86
N ASN A 119 -7.80 2.88 -4.53
CA ASN A 119 -6.67 2.77 -3.60
C ASN A 119 -5.75 1.62 -4.04
N ILE A 120 -4.49 1.68 -3.61
CA ILE A 120 -3.48 0.69 -4.01
C ILE A 120 -3.62 -0.67 -3.32
N HIS A 121 -4.41 -0.76 -2.23
CA HIS A 121 -4.48 -1.97 -1.42
C HIS A 121 -5.21 -3.12 -2.12
N LEU A 122 -6.24 -2.82 -2.92
CA LEU A 122 -6.89 -3.84 -3.76
C LEU A 122 -5.91 -4.42 -4.77
N GLU A 123 -5.13 -3.57 -5.44
CA GLU A 123 -4.11 -3.99 -6.41
C GLU A 123 -3.07 -4.91 -5.76
N LYS A 124 -2.52 -4.50 -4.60
CA LYS A 124 -1.57 -5.30 -3.82
C LYS A 124 -2.14 -6.66 -3.42
N ALA A 125 -3.37 -6.69 -2.88
CA ALA A 125 -4.01 -7.92 -2.46
C ALA A 125 -4.25 -8.89 -3.63
N ALA A 126 -4.69 -8.38 -4.78
CA ALA A 126 -4.92 -9.20 -5.97
C ALA A 126 -3.61 -9.74 -6.58
N VAL A 127 -2.54 -8.94 -6.60
CA VAL A 127 -1.21 -9.38 -7.05
C VAL A 127 -0.66 -10.50 -6.16
N LEU A 128 -0.80 -10.37 -4.83
CA LEU A 128 -0.42 -11.43 -3.88
C LEU A 128 -1.24 -12.70 -4.07
N PHE A 129 -2.55 -12.57 -4.30
CA PHE A 129 -3.40 -13.73 -4.61
C PHE A 129 -2.91 -14.44 -5.86
N ASN A 130 -2.61 -13.70 -6.94
CA ASN A 130 -2.09 -14.27 -8.18
C ASN A 130 -0.72 -14.91 -7.99
N LEU A 131 0.14 -14.36 -7.11
CA LEU A 131 1.42 -14.97 -6.77
C LEU A 131 1.22 -16.35 -6.13
N GLY A 132 0.28 -16.46 -5.17
CA GLY A 132 -0.13 -17.74 -4.60
C GLY A 132 -0.68 -18.70 -5.65
N ALA A 133 -1.53 -18.20 -6.55
CA ALA A 133 -2.11 -18.99 -7.63
C ALA A 133 -1.06 -19.57 -8.59
N VAL A 134 -0.12 -18.74 -9.06
CA VAL A 134 0.97 -19.16 -9.94
C VAL A 134 1.84 -20.22 -9.28
N HIS A 135 2.20 -20.05 -8.00
CA HIS A 135 2.95 -21.08 -7.27
C HIS A 135 2.21 -22.42 -7.19
N SER A 136 0.88 -22.40 -7.02
CA SER A 136 0.07 -23.63 -7.04
C SER A 136 0.04 -24.31 -8.42
N GLN A 137 0.08 -23.52 -9.50
CA GLN A 137 0.13 -24.03 -10.88
C GLN A 137 1.52 -24.61 -11.21
N VAL A 138 2.60 -23.95 -10.78
CA VAL A 138 3.97 -24.49 -10.87
C VAL A 138 4.04 -25.85 -10.16
N ALA A 139 3.46 -25.96 -8.96
CA ALA A 139 3.44 -27.21 -8.22
C ALA A 139 2.70 -28.33 -8.97
N LEU A 140 1.58 -28.00 -9.63
CA LEU A 140 0.80 -28.96 -10.41
C LEU A 140 1.49 -29.39 -11.71
N SER A 141 2.31 -28.51 -12.31
CA SER A 141 3.09 -28.83 -13.51
C SER A 141 4.31 -29.73 -13.26
N ALA A 142 4.73 -29.88 -12.01
CA ALA A 142 5.89 -30.70 -11.66
C ALA A 142 5.61 -32.20 -11.84
N ASP A 143 6.57 -32.94 -12.40
CA ASP A 143 6.46 -34.38 -12.60
C ASP A 143 6.61 -35.16 -11.28
N ARG A 144 5.49 -35.39 -10.59
CA ARG A 144 5.44 -36.14 -9.32
C ARG A 144 5.66 -37.66 -9.47
N SER A 145 5.89 -38.18 -10.68
CA SER A 145 6.38 -39.54 -10.85
C SER A 145 7.86 -39.66 -10.41
N SER A 146 8.62 -38.58 -10.58
CA SER A 146 10.02 -38.48 -10.18
C SER A 146 10.19 -37.98 -8.73
N GLY A 147 11.29 -38.40 -8.08
CA GLY A 147 11.62 -37.92 -6.72
C GLY A 147 11.91 -36.42 -6.67
N SER A 148 12.60 -35.88 -7.67
CA SER A 148 12.89 -34.45 -7.81
C SER A 148 11.61 -33.64 -8.01
N GLY A 149 10.68 -34.10 -8.86
CA GLY A 149 9.42 -33.41 -9.09
C GLY A 149 8.49 -33.40 -7.89
N ARG A 150 8.49 -34.44 -7.02
CA ARG A 150 7.78 -34.37 -5.72
C ARG A 150 8.34 -33.30 -4.80
N VAL A 151 9.66 -33.17 -4.74
CA VAL A 151 10.33 -32.12 -3.95
C VAL A 151 9.98 -30.74 -4.51
N GLN A 152 10.08 -30.56 -5.82
CA GLN A 152 9.70 -29.32 -6.50
C GLN A 152 8.24 -28.94 -6.26
N ALA A 153 7.30 -29.88 -6.41
CA ALA A 153 5.89 -29.67 -6.14
C ALA A 153 5.64 -29.24 -4.69
N SER A 154 6.28 -29.92 -3.73
CA SER A 154 6.19 -29.58 -2.30
C SER A 154 6.68 -28.15 -2.02
N HIS A 155 7.86 -27.77 -2.55
CA HIS A 155 8.39 -26.41 -2.38
C HIS A 155 7.49 -25.35 -3.00
N SER A 156 6.94 -25.61 -4.20
CA SER A 156 6.02 -24.69 -4.86
C SER A 156 4.70 -24.54 -4.10
N PHE A 157 4.15 -25.61 -3.52
CA PHE A 157 2.98 -25.49 -2.64
C PHE A 157 3.30 -24.76 -1.32
N MET A 158 4.48 -24.96 -0.72
CA MET A 158 4.91 -24.16 0.45
C MET A 158 5.05 -22.66 0.12
N ALA A 159 5.55 -22.34 -1.09
CA ALA A 159 5.58 -20.97 -1.58
C ALA A 159 4.17 -20.41 -1.82
N SER A 160 3.26 -21.20 -2.39
CA SER A 160 1.85 -20.80 -2.55
C SER A 160 1.18 -20.52 -1.19
N ALA A 161 1.38 -21.40 -0.21
CA ALA A 161 0.92 -21.21 1.16
C ALA A 161 1.51 -19.92 1.77
N GLY A 162 2.80 -19.68 1.57
CA GLY A 162 3.48 -18.45 2.00
C GLY A 162 2.86 -17.17 1.43
N ALA A 163 2.50 -17.17 0.15
CA ALA A 163 1.89 -16.02 -0.50
C ALA A 163 0.48 -15.74 0.05
N PHE A 164 -0.34 -16.79 0.27
CA PHE A 164 -1.66 -16.63 0.89
C PHE A 164 -1.60 -16.24 2.37
N ALA A 165 -0.63 -16.77 3.13
CA ALA A 165 -0.37 -16.34 4.51
C ALA A 165 -0.02 -14.84 4.55
N PHE A 166 0.88 -14.41 3.67
CA PHE A 166 1.29 -13.01 3.59
C PHE A 166 0.15 -12.09 3.15
N LEU A 167 -0.68 -12.52 2.19
CA LEU A 167 -1.92 -11.84 1.79
C LEU A 167 -2.84 -11.63 3.00
N ARG A 168 -3.14 -12.71 3.73
CA ARG A 168 -4.01 -12.70 4.91
C ARG A 168 -3.53 -11.67 5.93
N ASP A 169 -2.23 -11.71 6.25
CA ASP A 169 -1.67 -10.98 7.38
C ASP A 169 -1.38 -9.51 7.05
N ASN A 170 -1.14 -9.15 5.77
CA ASN A 170 -0.64 -7.82 5.40
C ASN A 170 -1.54 -7.02 4.44
N ALA A 171 -2.40 -7.65 3.65
CA ALA A 171 -3.11 -6.98 2.56
C ALA A 171 -4.64 -7.14 2.62
N SER A 172 -5.17 -8.29 3.04
CA SER A 172 -6.62 -8.55 3.07
C SER A 172 -7.42 -7.51 3.86
N MET A 173 -6.98 -7.19 5.08
CA MET A 173 -7.69 -6.20 5.92
C MET A 173 -7.64 -4.80 5.30
N LYS A 174 -6.50 -4.38 4.75
CA LYS A 174 -6.36 -3.08 4.09
C LYS A 174 -7.24 -2.96 2.84
N ALA A 175 -7.31 -4.03 2.04
CA ALA A 175 -8.21 -4.09 0.89
C ALA A 175 -9.68 -4.04 1.30
N SER A 176 -10.07 -4.63 2.43
CA SER A 176 -11.47 -4.61 2.90
C SER A 176 -11.98 -3.25 3.37
N ILE A 177 -11.08 -2.30 3.71
CA ILE A 177 -11.47 -0.94 4.12
C ILE A 177 -12.01 -0.13 2.93
N GLY A 178 -11.66 -0.51 1.70
CA GLY A 178 -12.17 0.15 0.51
C GLY A 178 -13.68 -0.05 0.26
N GLN A 179 -14.24 0.72 -0.65
CA GLN A 179 -15.68 0.75 -0.95
C GLN A 179 -16.25 -0.55 -1.54
N SER A 180 -15.40 -1.48 -2.01
CA SER A 180 -15.83 -2.72 -2.67
C SER A 180 -14.73 -3.78 -2.61
N THR A 181 -15.03 -5.00 -2.13
CA THR A 181 -14.06 -6.11 -2.08
C THR A 181 -14.67 -7.41 -2.62
N THR A 182 -13.83 -8.38 -2.95
CA THR A 182 -14.24 -9.75 -3.31
C THR A 182 -13.85 -10.73 -2.19
N LEU A 183 -14.58 -11.84 -2.06
CA LEU A 183 -14.38 -12.79 -0.95
C LEU A 183 -13.09 -13.60 -1.11
N ASP A 184 -12.61 -13.79 -2.34
CA ASP A 184 -11.39 -14.54 -2.64
C ASP A 184 -10.11 -13.98 -2.01
N ILE A 185 -10.07 -12.66 -1.74
CA ILE A 185 -8.96 -11.98 -1.06
C ILE A 185 -9.21 -11.72 0.42
N SER A 186 -10.30 -12.25 0.99
CA SER A 186 -10.61 -12.08 2.42
C SER A 186 -9.61 -12.84 3.31
N VAL A 187 -9.57 -12.48 4.60
CA VAL A 187 -8.70 -13.13 5.60
C VAL A 187 -9.05 -14.62 5.73
N GLU A 188 -10.35 -14.95 5.71
CA GLU A 188 -10.87 -16.30 5.82
C GLU A 188 -10.50 -17.13 4.58
N CYS A 189 -10.69 -16.57 3.37
CA CYS A 189 -10.35 -17.26 2.14
C CYS A 189 -8.84 -17.48 2.02
N ALA A 190 -8.03 -16.44 2.27
CA ALA A 190 -6.58 -16.54 2.23
C ALA A 190 -6.04 -17.56 3.26
N GLY A 191 -6.59 -17.57 4.48
CA GLY A 191 -6.23 -18.57 5.50
C GLY A 191 -6.63 -20.00 5.11
N MET A 192 -7.79 -20.18 4.51
CA MET A 192 -8.22 -21.48 3.98
C MET A 192 -7.29 -21.96 2.86
N LEU A 193 -6.96 -21.08 1.91
CA LEU A 193 -6.06 -21.40 0.80
C LEU A 193 -4.65 -21.75 1.29
N GLU A 194 -4.13 -21.05 2.31
CA GLU A 194 -2.87 -21.42 2.97
C GLU A 194 -2.91 -22.87 3.47
N ARG A 195 -3.94 -23.25 4.24
CA ARG A 195 -4.07 -24.61 4.78
C ARG A 195 -4.21 -25.66 3.69
N LEU A 196 -4.97 -25.36 2.63
CA LEU A 196 -5.09 -26.24 1.48
C LEU A 196 -3.73 -26.47 0.77
N MET A 197 -2.95 -25.41 0.57
CA MET A 197 -1.63 -25.51 -0.05
C MET A 197 -0.64 -26.28 0.84
N LEU A 198 -0.68 -26.09 2.17
CA LEU A 198 0.13 -26.90 3.10
C LEU A 198 -0.27 -28.38 3.09
N ALA A 199 -1.57 -28.68 2.99
CA ALA A 199 -2.03 -30.06 2.85
C ALA A 199 -1.42 -30.74 1.61
N GLN A 200 -1.47 -30.06 0.46
CA GLN A 200 -0.91 -30.58 -0.79
C GLN A 200 0.63 -30.66 -0.76
N ALA A 201 1.30 -29.70 -0.11
CA ALA A 201 2.75 -29.73 0.09
C ALA A 201 3.18 -30.95 0.93
N GLN A 202 2.46 -31.21 2.03
CA GLN A 202 2.70 -32.35 2.90
C GLN A 202 2.34 -33.67 2.19
N GLU A 203 1.32 -33.68 1.34
CA GLU A 203 0.96 -34.84 0.50
C GLU A 203 2.09 -35.19 -0.48
N CYS A 204 2.76 -34.19 -1.08
CA CYS A 204 3.95 -34.45 -1.89
C CYS A 204 5.10 -35.09 -1.07
N VAL A 205 5.28 -34.65 0.18
CA VAL A 205 6.25 -35.27 1.11
C VAL A 205 5.83 -36.69 1.46
N PHE A 206 4.54 -36.93 1.66
CA PHE A 206 3.98 -38.25 1.90
C PHE A 206 4.26 -39.22 0.74
N GLU A 207 3.96 -38.81 -0.50
CA GLU A 207 4.27 -39.59 -1.70
C GLU A 207 5.77 -39.88 -1.82
N LYS A 208 6.63 -38.93 -1.45
CA LYS A 208 8.08 -39.10 -1.44
C LYS A 208 8.52 -40.17 -0.44
N VAL A 209 8.09 -40.08 0.83
CA VAL A 209 8.52 -41.05 1.86
C VAL A 209 8.02 -42.47 1.59
N ILE A 210 6.85 -42.62 0.95
CA ILE A 210 6.37 -43.92 0.49
C ILE A 210 7.29 -44.47 -0.60
N ALA A 211 7.63 -43.65 -1.59
CA ALA A 211 8.48 -44.08 -2.70
C ALA A 211 9.91 -44.44 -2.24
N GLU A 212 10.40 -43.81 -1.18
CA GLU A 212 11.68 -44.12 -0.54
C GLU A 212 11.62 -45.37 0.37
N GLY A 213 10.47 -46.01 0.53
CA GLY A 213 10.32 -47.20 1.37
C GLY A 213 10.54 -46.93 2.86
N LYS A 214 10.19 -45.73 3.34
CA LYS A 214 10.27 -45.41 4.79
C LYS A 214 9.31 -46.27 5.60
N SER A 215 9.57 -46.40 6.91
CA SER A 215 8.78 -47.24 7.81
C SER A 215 7.29 -46.86 7.82
N ALA A 216 6.44 -47.87 8.05
CA ALA A 216 4.98 -47.68 8.09
C ALA A 216 4.57 -46.65 9.16
N GLY A 217 5.20 -46.69 10.34
CA GLY A 217 4.96 -45.70 11.40
C GLY A 217 5.29 -44.26 11.03
N LEU A 218 6.40 -44.02 10.31
CA LEU A 218 6.73 -42.68 9.82
C LEU A 218 5.72 -42.22 8.76
N CYS A 219 5.36 -43.10 7.83
CA CYS A 219 4.35 -42.82 6.82
C CYS A 219 2.99 -42.49 7.46
N ALA A 220 2.59 -43.19 8.51
CA ALA A 220 1.36 -42.94 9.26
C ALA A 220 1.33 -41.53 9.87
N LYS A 221 2.44 -41.12 10.51
CA LYS A 221 2.55 -39.77 11.12
C LYS A 221 2.45 -38.65 10.10
N ILE A 222 3.08 -38.83 8.95
CA ILE A 222 3.05 -37.86 7.86
C ILE A 222 1.65 -37.81 7.24
N ALA A 223 1.03 -38.97 6.94
CA ALA A 223 -0.34 -39.06 6.42
C ALA A 223 -1.36 -38.41 7.36
N ARG A 224 -1.24 -38.63 8.67
CA ARG A 224 -2.11 -37.98 9.65
C ARG A 224 -2.00 -36.46 9.60
N GLN A 225 -0.79 -35.92 9.43
CA GLN A 225 -0.61 -34.49 9.29
C GLN A 225 -1.24 -33.94 7.99
N VAL A 226 -1.16 -34.68 6.89
CA VAL A 226 -1.86 -34.29 5.65
C VAL A 226 -3.37 -34.21 5.89
N ALA A 227 -3.94 -35.22 6.56
CA ALA A 227 -5.35 -35.25 6.90
C ALA A 227 -5.76 -34.06 7.77
N LEU A 228 -4.98 -33.71 8.80
CA LEU A 228 -5.23 -32.55 9.66
C LEU A 228 -5.29 -31.24 8.86
N TYR A 229 -4.35 -31.00 7.94
CA TYR A 229 -4.39 -29.79 7.12
C TYR A 229 -5.63 -29.76 6.20
N TYR A 230 -6.04 -30.89 5.63
CA TYR A 230 -7.28 -30.97 4.86
C TYR A 230 -8.54 -30.83 5.74
N GLU A 231 -8.54 -31.34 6.98
CA GLU A 231 -9.63 -31.15 7.95
C GLU A 231 -9.82 -29.67 8.30
N GLU A 232 -8.72 -28.95 8.55
CA GLU A 232 -8.73 -27.51 8.80
C GLU A 232 -9.23 -26.71 7.59
N ALA A 233 -8.74 -27.04 6.38
CA ALA A 233 -9.19 -26.41 5.14
C ALA A 233 -10.68 -26.70 4.87
N PHE A 234 -11.14 -27.93 5.14
CA PHE A 234 -12.55 -28.32 5.02
C PHE A 234 -13.44 -27.57 6.01
N ALA A 235 -13.01 -27.45 7.27
CA ALA A 235 -13.75 -26.70 8.28
C ALA A 235 -13.94 -25.24 7.87
N ALA A 236 -12.88 -24.60 7.35
CA ALA A 236 -12.96 -23.24 6.84
C ALA A 236 -13.87 -23.13 5.59
N LEU A 237 -13.75 -24.06 4.63
CA LEU A 237 -14.61 -24.10 3.43
C LEU A 237 -16.08 -24.32 3.75
N ASN A 238 -16.40 -25.07 4.81
CA ASN A 238 -17.78 -25.39 5.19
C ASN A 238 -18.41 -24.31 6.09
N ALA A 239 -17.62 -23.35 6.59
CA ALA A 239 -18.08 -22.19 7.33
C ALA A 239 -18.56 -21.06 6.39
N ALA A 240 -19.50 -20.24 6.86
CA ALA A 240 -19.89 -19.02 6.15
C ALA A 240 -18.78 -17.94 6.29
N PRO A 241 -18.53 -17.10 5.26
CA PRO A 241 -19.24 -17.03 3.98
C PRO A 241 -18.70 -17.98 2.89
N LEU A 242 -17.62 -18.73 3.14
CA LEU A 242 -16.92 -19.51 2.10
C LEU A 242 -17.76 -20.65 1.52
N ASN A 243 -18.63 -21.27 2.33
CA ASN A 243 -19.48 -22.37 1.89
C ASN A 243 -20.50 -22.00 0.80
N GLN A 244 -20.79 -20.72 0.62
CA GLN A 244 -21.64 -20.19 -0.46
C GLN A 244 -20.81 -19.64 -1.64
N HIS A 245 -19.53 -19.37 -1.40
CA HIS A 245 -18.62 -18.80 -2.38
C HIS A 245 -17.93 -19.86 -3.23
N PHE A 246 -17.55 -21.00 -2.65
CA PHE A 246 -16.92 -22.10 -3.38
C PHE A 246 -17.96 -23.05 -4.01
N ASP A 247 -17.56 -23.70 -5.11
CA ASP A 247 -18.38 -24.77 -5.69
C ASP A 247 -18.45 -25.97 -4.73
N ARG A 248 -19.58 -26.67 -4.68
CA ARG A 248 -19.77 -27.83 -3.79
C ARG A 248 -18.76 -28.94 -4.09
N THR A 249 -18.29 -29.07 -5.34
CA THR A 249 -17.26 -30.03 -5.75
C THR A 249 -15.93 -29.79 -5.05
N TRP A 250 -15.55 -28.55 -4.75
CA TRP A 250 -14.36 -28.22 -3.97
C TRP A 250 -14.48 -28.72 -2.53
N ILE A 251 -15.62 -28.44 -1.90
CA ILE A 251 -15.91 -28.88 -0.53
C ILE A 251 -15.84 -30.41 -0.45
N SER A 252 -16.47 -31.10 -1.40
CA SER A 252 -16.42 -32.56 -1.53
C SER A 252 -15.01 -33.09 -1.77
N HIS A 253 -14.21 -32.46 -2.64
CA HIS A 253 -12.83 -32.87 -2.91
C HIS A 253 -11.98 -32.82 -1.63
N VAL A 254 -12.01 -31.70 -0.91
CA VAL A 254 -11.23 -31.50 0.32
C VAL A 254 -11.70 -32.44 1.42
N GLN A 255 -13.01 -32.66 1.56
CA GLN A 255 -13.56 -33.63 2.52
C GLN A 255 -13.07 -35.07 2.24
N VAL A 256 -13.11 -35.49 0.96
CA VAL A 256 -12.67 -36.84 0.57
C VAL A 256 -11.17 -37.01 0.76
N LYS A 257 -10.36 -35.98 0.47
CA LYS A 257 -8.91 -35.97 0.74
C LYS A 257 -8.61 -36.09 2.24
N ALA A 258 -9.30 -35.34 3.09
CA ALA A 258 -9.15 -35.46 4.55
C ALA A 258 -9.38 -36.91 5.00
N ALA A 259 -10.49 -37.51 4.58
CA ALA A 259 -10.84 -38.89 4.92
C ALA A 259 -9.87 -39.93 4.34
N GLN A 260 -9.44 -39.75 3.08
CA GLN A 260 -8.46 -40.61 2.41
C GLN A 260 -7.16 -40.67 3.21
N LEU A 261 -6.60 -39.52 3.56
CA LEU A 261 -5.29 -39.47 4.22
C LEU A 261 -5.38 -39.85 5.70
N TYR A 262 -6.53 -39.66 6.35
CA TYR A 262 -6.77 -40.23 7.68
C TYR A 262 -6.81 -41.76 7.64
N ALA A 263 -7.55 -42.33 6.68
CA ALA A 263 -7.64 -43.77 6.50
C ALA A 263 -6.29 -44.39 6.10
N GLU A 264 -5.49 -43.69 5.30
CA GLU A 264 -4.11 -44.06 4.98
C GLU A 264 -3.23 -44.06 6.24
N ALA A 265 -3.38 -43.08 7.13
CA ALA A 265 -2.69 -43.06 8.41
C ALA A 265 -3.08 -44.26 9.30
N CYS A 266 -4.37 -44.60 9.37
CA CYS A 266 -4.85 -45.80 10.06
C CYS A 266 -4.29 -47.09 9.45
N TYR A 267 -4.26 -47.20 8.12
CA TYR A 267 -3.71 -48.34 7.40
C TYR A 267 -2.23 -48.55 7.73
N ARG A 268 -1.42 -47.49 7.57
CA ARG A 268 0.02 -47.53 7.80
C ARG A 268 0.36 -47.79 9.27
N TYR A 269 -0.39 -47.21 10.20
CA TYR A 269 -0.22 -47.48 11.62
C TYR A 269 -0.61 -48.92 11.97
N GLY A 270 -1.67 -49.46 11.35
CA GLY A 270 -2.06 -50.86 11.48
C GLY A 270 -0.93 -51.81 11.08
N LEU A 271 -0.21 -51.53 9.99
CA LEU A 271 0.97 -52.30 9.59
C LEU A 271 2.08 -52.28 10.65
N GLU A 272 2.33 -51.14 11.29
CA GLU A 272 3.31 -51.04 12.39
C GLU A 272 2.86 -51.82 13.63
N MET A 273 1.57 -51.80 13.95
CA MET A 273 1.03 -52.59 15.08
C MET A 273 1.09 -54.07 14.80
N HIS A 274 0.85 -54.48 13.55
CA HIS A 274 1.00 -55.86 13.11
C HIS A 274 2.42 -56.37 13.32
N GLU A 275 3.43 -55.59 12.93
CA GLU A 275 4.86 -55.91 13.17
C GLU A 275 5.22 -56.01 14.65
N LYS A 276 4.47 -55.34 15.53
CA LYS A 276 4.62 -55.39 16.99
C LYS A 276 3.74 -56.43 17.67
N GLU A 277 3.00 -57.21 16.89
CA GLU A 277 2.02 -58.20 17.38
C GLU A 277 0.86 -57.57 18.19
N GLU A 278 0.63 -56.26 18.09
CA GLU A 278 -0.46 -55.51 18.75
C GLU A 278 -1.75 -55.55 17.89
N ILE A 279 -2.21 -56.77 17.59
CA ILE A 279 -3.27 -57.02 16.58
C ILE A 279 -4.62 -56.43 16.98
N ALA A 280 -4.92 -56.36 18.28
CA ALA A 280 -6.16 -55.73 18.76
C ALA A 280 -6.24 -54.24 18.38
N GLU A 281 -5.14 -53.49 18.55
CA GLU A 281 -5.10 -52.08 18.16
C GLU A 281 -5.12 -51.93 16.63
N GLU A 282 -4.44 -52.80 15.88
CA GLU A 282 -4.54 -52.85 14.42
C GLU A 282 -6.01 -52.95 13.97
N ILE A 283 -6.76 -53.95 14.44
CA ILE A 283 -8.16 -54.17 14.07
C ILE A 283 -9.00 -52.92 14.36
N ALA A 284 -8.83 -52.30 15.53
CA ALA A 284 -9.60 -51.13 15.92
C ALA A 284 -9.29 -49.92 15.00
N ARG A 285 -8.03 -49.72 14.63
CA ARG A 285 -7.59 -48.65 13.72
C ARG A 285 -8.08 -48.85 12.30
N LEU A 286 -8.00 -50.06 11.77
CA LEU A 286 -8.50 -50.40 10.44
C LEU A 286 -10.01 -50.17 10.34
N LYS A 287 -10.78 -50.57 11.36
CA LYS A 287 -12.23 -50.30 11.45
C LYS A 287 -12.54 -48.80 11.42
N ASN A 288 -11.78 -47.99 12.18
CA ASN A 288 -11.95 -46.53 12.17
C ASN A 288 -11.68 -45.91 10.80
N GLY A 289 -10.61 -46.35 10.12
CA GLY A 289 -10.29 -45.91 8.75
C GLY A 289 -11.42 -46.23 7.77
N ILE A 290 -11.93 -47.47 7.78
CA ILE A 290 -13.04 -47.91 6.92
C ILE A 290 -14.31 -47.10 7.18
N SER A 291 -14.68 -46.90 8.45
CA SER A 291 -15.85 -46.09 8.81
C SER A 291 -15.74 -44.66 8.27
N THR A 292 -14.55 -44.06 8.39
CA THR A 292 -14.31 -42.69 7.91
C THR A 292 -14.44 -42.59 6.39
N LEU A 293 -13.92 -43.59 5.64
CA LEU A 293 -14.10 -43.65 4.19
C LEU A 293 -15.56 -43.86 3.79
N ALA A 294 -16.30 -44.70 4.51
CA ALA A 294 -17.72 -44.94 4.27
C ALA A 294 -18.56 -43.67 4.41
N ASP A 295 -18.25 -42.82 5.39
CA ASP A 295 -18.90 -41.51 5.54
C ASP A 295 -18.52 -40.53 4.44
N ALA A 296 -17.24 -40.47 4.06
CA ALA A 296 -16.76 -39.58 3.00
C ALA A 296 -17.35 -39.93 1.62
N LYS A 297 -17.64 -41.22 1.36
CA LYS A 297 -18.28 -41.68 0.12
C LYS A 297 -19.66 -41.07 -0.12
N LYS A 298 -20.39 -40.72 0.95
CA LYS A 298 -21.70 -40.04 0.84
C LYS A 298 -21.57 -38.67 0.16
N SER A 299 -20.37 -38.06 0.19
CA SER A 299 -20.08 -36.73 -0.37
C SER A 299 -19.30 -36.76 -1.69
N MET A 300 -19.05 -37.93 -2.32
CA MET A 300 -18.20 -38.05 -3.51
C MET A 300 -18.78 -37.52 -4.83
N LYS A 301 -20.03 -37.04 -4.83
CA LYS A 301 -20.67 -36.52 -6.05
C LYS A 301 -19.87 -35.34 -6.62
N GLY A 302 -19.38 -35.50 -7.85
CA GLY A 302 -18.59 -34.46 -8.55
C GLY A 302 -17.10 -34.44 -8.21
N VAL A 303 -16.61 -35.41 -7.44
CA VAL A 303 -15.17 -35.61 -7.21
C VAL A 303 -14.53 -36.32 -8.41
N ALA A 304 -13.27 -35.99 -8.72
CA ALA A 304 -12.55 -36.55 -9.84
C ALA A 304 -12.45 -38.10 -9.76
N PRO A 305 -12.66 -38.84 -10.86
CA PRO A 305 -12.65 -40.31 -10.86
C PRO A 305 -11.37 -40.92 -10.29
N GLN A 306 -10.20 -40.31 -10.57
CA GLN A 306 -8.92 -40.81 -10.09
C GLN A 306 -8.82 -40.80 -8.56
N LEU A 307 -9.44 -39.82 -7.89
CA LEU A 307 -9.50 -39.75 -6.44
C LEU A 307 -10.48 -40.79 -5.88
N VAL A 308 -11.63 -41.00 -6.54
CA VAL A 308 -12.59 -42.05 -6.18
C VAL A 308 -11.95 -43.44 -6.29
N ASP A 309 -11.19 -43.69 -7.35
CA ASP A 309 -10.46 -44.94 -7.55
C ASP A 309 -9.38 -45.14 -6.48
N ALA A 310 -8.66 -44.08 -6.10
CA ALA A 310 -7.66 -44.12 -5.04
C ALA A 310 -8.27 -44.48 -3.68
N VAL A 311 -9.40 -43.87 -3.33
CA VAL A 311 -10.14 -44.19 -2.09
C VAL A 311 -10.67 -45.62 -2.12
N THR A 312 -11.21 -46.08 -3.25
CA THR A 312 -11.73 -47.44 -3.41
C THR A 312 -10.62 -48.48 -3.27
N ARG A 313 -9.44 -48.24 -3.85
CA ARG A 313 -8.26 -49.11 -3.66
C ARG A 313 -7.80 -49.15 -2.21
N LEU A 314 -7.73 -48.00 -1.55
CA LEU A 314 -7.35 -47.92 -0.13
C LEU A 314 -8.34 -48.69 0.76
N GLU A 315 -9.63 -48.55 0.53
CA GLU A 315 -10.66 -49.27 1.26
C GLU A 315 -10.56 -50.80 1.05
N THR A 316 -10.30 -51.26 -0.18
CA THR A 316 -10.04 -52.69 -0.44
C THR A 316 -8.83 -53.20 0.34
N ASN A 317 -7.75 -52.42 0.41
CA ASN A 317 -6.55 -52.79 1.17
C ASN A 317 -6.83 -52.83 2.68
N LEU A 318 -7.55 -51.84 3.21
CA LEU A 318 -7.99 -51.80 4.61
C LEU A 318 -8.85 -53.02 4.97
N ASN A 319 -9.85 -53.35 4.15
CA ASN A 319 -10.73 -54.51 4.38
C ASN A 319 -9.96 -55.83 4.35
N ARG A 320 -9.05 -55.99 3.38
CA ARG A 320 -8.21 -57.19 3.28
C ARG A 320 -7.34 -57.37 4.53
N ASN A 321 -6.67 -56.31 4.98
CA ASN A 321 -5.87 -56.38 6.21
C ASN A 321 -6.73 -56.62 7.45
N LEU A 322 -7.91 -56.01 7.52
CA LEU A 322 -8.84 -56.22 8.62
C LEU A 322 -9.29 -57.68 8.71
N GLU A 323 -9.60 -58.31 7.58
CA GLU A 323 -9.98 -59.73 7.53
C GLU A 323 -8.84 -60.64 8.01
N ILE A 324 -7.61 -60.37 7.57
CA ILE A 324 -6.41 -61.10 8.00
C ILE A 324 -6.19 -60.94 9.51
N ALA A 325 -6.10 -59.70 10.00
CA ALA A 325 -5.85 -59.40 11.40
C ALA A 325 -6.95 -59.97 12.32
N THR A 326 -8.22 -59.89 11.90
CA THR A 326 -9.34 -60.47 12.67
C THR A 326 -9.22 -61.99 12.74
N LYS A 327 -8.93 -62.66 11.63
CA LYS A 327 -8.77 -64.12 11.58
C LYS A 327 -7.59 -64.60 12.43
N GLU A 328 -6.48 -63.87 12.42
CA GLU A 328 -5.31 -64.18 13.25
C GLU A 328 -5.59 -63.91 14.73
N ASN A 329 -6.27 -62.81 15.06
CA ASN A 329 -6.66 -62.53 16.43
C ASN A 329 -7.64 -63.59 16.97
N ASP A 330 -8.60 -64.04 16.17
CA ASP A 330 -9.59 -65.05 16.59
C ASP A 330 -8.98 -66.46 16.76
N ARG A 331 -7.81 -66.73 16.17
CA ARG A 331 -7.18 -68.07 16.16
C ARG A 331 -5.90 -68.17 16.97
N VAL A 332 -5.13 -67.09 17.07
CA VAL A 332 -3.76 -67.09 17.60
C VAL A 332 -3.65 -66.17 18.80
N TYR A 333 -3.92 -64.87 18.62
CA TYR A 333 -3.59 -63.86 19.64
C TYR A 333 -4.67 -63.69 20.72
N LEU A 334 -5.95 -63.89 20.37
CA LEU A 334 -7.12 -63.79 21.26
C LEU A 334 -7.17 -62.50 22.08
N MET A 335 -6.66 -61.40 21.53
CA MET A 335 -6.61 -60.11 22.20
C MET A 335 -7.98 -59.42 22.15
N ARG A 336 -8.31 -58.70 23.23
CA ARG A 336 -9.54 -57.92 23.30
C ARG A 336 -9.39 -56.65 22.46
N VAL A 337 -10.18 -56.54 21.38
CA VAL A 337 -10.21 -55.34 20.53
C VAL A 337 -10.71 -54.13 21.34
N PRO A 338 -9.93 -53.05 21.48
CA PRO A 338 -10.33 -51.85 22.19
C PRO A 338 -11.46 -51.11 21.46
N ALA A 339 -12.24 -50.33 22.22
CA ALA A 339 -13.28 -49.48 21.64
C ALA A 339 -12.66 -48.24 20.97
N ALA A 340 -13.28 -47.74 19.91
CA ALA A 340 -12.75 -46.62 19.12
C ALA A 340 -12.47 -45.35 19.94
N ASN A 341 -13.27 -45.08 20.97
CA ASN A 341 -13.15 -43.94 21.88
C ASN A 341 -12.03 -44.10 22.93
N THR A 342 -11.48 -45.30 23.10
CA THR A 342 -10.37 -45.59 24.03
C THR A 342 -9.00 -45.54 23.36
N LEU A 343 -8.95 -45.42 22.04
CA LEU A 343 -7.71 -45.36 21.28
C LEU A 343 -7.01 -44.01 21.44
N PRO A 344 -5.68 -43.97 21.64
CA PRO A 344 -4.95 -42.70 21.65
C PRO A 344 -5.03 -42.01 20.28
N PRO A 345 -4.91 -40.67 20.21
CA PRO A 345 -4.86 -39.98 18.92
C PRO A 345 -3.63 -40.41 18.12
N LEU A 346 -3.78 -40.55 16.80
CA LEU A 346 -2.64 -40.81 15.91
C LEU A 346 -1.67 -39.62 15.98
N GLN A 347 -0.38 -39.92 16.19
CA GLN A 347 0.66 -38.90 16.15
C GLN A 347 0.75 -38.30 14.75
N ALA A 348 0.97 -36.99 14.66
CA ALA A 348 1.14 -36.27 13.41
C ALA A 348 2.54 -35.65 13.33
N ALA A 349 3.12 -35.57 12.13
CA ALA A 349 4.42 -34.96 11.90
C ALA A 349 4.37 -33.99 10.71
N SER A 350 4.50 -32.69 10.96
CA SER A 350 4.62 -31.67 9.92
C SER A 350 6.07 -31.52 9.46
N LEU A 351 6.27 -31.64 8.14
CA LEU A 351 7.55 -31.45 7.47
C LEU A 351 7.53 -30.23 6.53
N VAL A 352 6.37 -29.57 6.44
CA VAL A 352 6.16 -28.38 5.63
C VAL A 352 5.78 -27.21 6.52
N LYS A 353 6.07 -26.01 6.02
CA LYS A 353 5.67 -24.72 6.60
C LYS A 353 5.47 -23.72 5.48
N SER A 354 4.65 -22.70 5.73
CA SER A 354 4.47 -21.59 4.78
C SER A 354 5.80 -20.88 4.59
N THR A 355 6.20 -20.69 3.32
CA THR A 355 7.45 -19.98 3.01
C THR A 355 7.33 -18.53 3.47
N PRO A 356 8.29 -17.99 4.25
CA PRO A 356 8.24 -16.59 4.67
C PRO A 356 8.43 -15.68 3.46
N MET A 357 7.43 -14.85 3.17
CA MET A 357 7.45 -13.95 2.02
C MET A 357 8.09 -12.59 2.29
N ASN A 358 8.40 -12.27 3.56
CA ASN A 358 8.96 -10.97 3.96
C ASN A 358 10.23 -10.63 3.17
N ASP A 359 11.19 -11.54 3.07
CA ASP A 359 12.46 -11.31 2.39
C ASP A 359 12.30 -11.31 0.85
N ILE A 360 11.39 -12.14 0.34
CA ILE A 360 11.14 -12.29 -1.10
C ILE A 360 10.46 -11.02 -1.65
N LEU A 361 9.52 -10.48 -0.89
CA LEU A 361 8.71 -9.31 -1.25
C LEU A 361 9.20 -8.02 -0.60
N ASP A 362 10.39 -8.03 0.01
CA ASP A 362 11.00 -6.83 0.56
C ASP A 362 11.27 -5.80 -0.53
N ALA A 363 10.68 -4.61 -0.37
CA ALA A 363 10.84 -3.48 -1.26
C ALA A 363 11.86 -2.46 -0.75
N SER A 364 12.51 -2.70 0.40
CA SER A 364 13.46 -1.74 1.01
C SER A 364 14.67 -1.41 0.13
N LYS A 365 15.02 -2.32 -0.78
CA LYS A 365 16.15 -2.18 -1.73
C LYS A 365 15.73 -1.57 -3.06
N GLU A 366 14.43 -1.41 -3.32
CA GLU A 366 13.94 -0.81 -4.55
C GLU A 366 14.22 0.68 -4.56
N LYS A 367 14.81 1.17 -5.65
CA LYS A 367 15.21 2.58 -5.81
C LYS A 367 14.25 3.42 -6.65
N MET A 368 13.18 2.79 -7.16
CA MET A 368 12.15 3.49 -7.93
C MET A 368 11.61 4.67 -7.14
N PHE A 369 11.38 5.81 -7.79
CA PHE A 369 10.80 7.02 -7.18
C PHE A 369 11.57 7.52 -5.93
N SER A 370 12.86 7.23 -5.83
CA SER A 370 13.66 7.55 -4.64
C SER A 370 13.80 9.06 -4.37
N SER A 371 13.67 9.89 -5.41
CA SER A 371 13.68 11.35 -5.30
C SER A 371 12.36 11.93 -4.77
N LEU A 372 11.26 11.17 -4.83
CA LEU A 372 9.97 11.61 -4.31
C LEU A 372 9.95 11.48 -2.79
N VAL A 373 9.50 12.53 -2.11
CA VAL A 373 9.34 12.54 -0.66
C VAL A 373 7.97 11.92 -0.32
N PRO A 374 7.88 11.01 0.66
CA PRO A 374 6.58 10.49 1.11
C PRO A 374 5.62 11.62 1.51
N ASP A 375 4.35 11.51 1.11
CA ASP A 375 3.32 12.51 1.40
C ASP A 375 3.18 12.80 2.91
N ASN A 376 3.24 11.76 3.74
CA ASN A 376 3.22 11.91 5.20
C ASN A 376 4.38 12.77 5.73
N SER A 377 5.57 12.62 5.15
CA SER A 377 6.75 13.41 5.53
C SER A 377 6.63 14.86 5.05
N ALA A 378 6.10 15.07 3.84
CA ALA A 378 5.84 16.41 3.32
C ALA A 378 4.80 17.15 4.17
N LYS A 379 3.68 16.49 4.53
CA LYS A 379 2.65 17.03 5.43
C LYS A 379 3.21 17.34 6.82
N ALA A 380 4.05 16.47 7.37
CA ALA A 380 4.71 16.72 8.66
C ALA A 380 5.66 17.92 8.60
N LEU A 381 6.43 18.05 7.52
CA LEU A 381 7.33 19.19 7.32
C LEU A 381 6.56 20.51 7.18
N SER A 382 5.49 20.54 6.39
CA SER A 382 4.64 21.74 6.28
C SER A 382 4.05 22.18 7.63
N ARG A 383 3.56 21.23 8.44
CA ARG A 383 3.08 21.53 9.80
C ARG A 383 4.19 22.06 10.69
N TYR A 384 5.38 21.48 10.59
CA TYR A 384 6.55 21.96 11.34
C TYR A 384 6.91 23.39 10.95
N THR A 385 6.96 23.71 9.66
CA THR A 385 7.24 25.07 9.17
C THR A 385 6.18 26.06 9.65
N GLU A 386 4.90 25.70 9.57
CA GLU A 386 3.80 26.55 10.07
C GLU A 386 3.92 26.82 11.58
N MET A 387 4.30 25.81 12.37
CA MET A 387 4.57 25.97 13.80
C MET A 387 5.78 26.89 14.06
N VAL A 388 6.85 26.76 13.27
CA VAL A 388 8.03 27.62 13.39
C VAL A 388 7.67 29.07 13.04
N ASP A 389 6.94 29.30 11.96
CA ASP A 389 6.51 30.63 11.54
C ASP A 389 5.61 31.29 12.59
N ASP A 390 4.69 30.52 13.19
CA ASP A 390 3.82 31.01 14.26
C ASP A 390 4.61 31.39 15.53
N VAL A 391 5.62 30.58 15.90
CA VAL A 391 6.53 30.89 17.01
C VAL A 391 7.32 32.16 16.70
N ILE A 392 7.91 32.28 15.50
CA ILE A 392 8.67 33.47 15.09
C ILE A 392 7.79 34.71 15.16
N ARG A 393 6.59 34.67 14.58
CA ARG A 393 5.62 35.77 14.61
C ARG A 393 5.26 36.16 16.04
N THR A 394 4.91 35.19 16.88
CA THR A 394 4.52 35.43 18.27
C THR A 394 5.66 36.06 19.08
N GLN A 395 6.90 35.61 18.89
CA GLN A 395 8.04 36.19 19.59
C GLN A 395 8.40 37.58 19.07
N ALA A 396 8.28 37.82 17.75
CA ALA A 396 8.49 39.13 17.16
C ALA A 396 7.45 40.15 17.66
N GLU A 397 6.17 39.77 17.75
CA GLU A 397 5.10 40.61 18.31
C GLU A 397 5.35 40.92 19.79
N LYS A 398 5.75 39.93 20.59
CA LYS A 398 6.12 40.15 22.01
C LYS A 398 7.30 41.08 22.16
N LEU A 399 8.33 40.92 21.33
CA LEU A 399 9.49 41.80 21.33
C LEU A 399 9.08 43.22 20.97
N GLN A 400 8.26 43.40 19.93
CA GLN A 400 7.77 44.70 19.50
C GLN A 400 6.92 45.38 20.59
N GLN A 401 6.01 44.65 21.22
CA GLN A 401 5.22 45.15 22.35
C GLN A 401 6.10 45.51 23.54
N GLY A 402 7.07 44.66 23.90
CA GLY A 402 8.01 44.92 24.99
C GLY A 402 8.87 46.15 24.73
N SER A 403 9.39 46.31 23.51
CA SER A 403 10.13 47.49 23.08
C SER A 403 9.27 48.75 23.13
N GLU A 404 8.02 48.68 22.66
CA GLU A 404 7.12 49.84 22.68
C GLU A 404 6.71 50.23 24.11
N ILE A 405 6.41 49.27 24.97
CA ILE A 405 6.14 49.53 26.40
C ILE A 405 7.37 50.16 27.07
N THR A 406 8.56 49.64 26.77
CA THR A 406 9.82 50.18 27.31
C THR A 406 10.04 51.61 26.82
N ARG A 407 9.82 51.87 25.53
CA ARG A 407 9.92 53.20 24.92
C ARG A 407 8.94 54.20 25.55
N VAL A 408 7.68 53.78 25.76
CA VAL A 408 6.66 54.60 26.42
C VAL A 408 7.05 54.90 27.87
N LYS A 409 7.49 53.89 28.64
CA LYS A 409 7.93 54.09 30.03
C LYS A 409 9.16 54.98 30.15
N LEU A 410 10.15 54.79 29.29
CA LEU A 410 11.34 55.66 29.26
C LEU A 410 10.93 57.10 28.96
N LYS A 411 10.01 57.31 28.01
CA LYS A 411 9.46 58.62 27.69
C LYS A 411 8.66 59.24 28.85
N GLU A 412 7.86 58.46 29.57
CA GLU A 412 7.15 58.94 30.78
C GLU A 412 8.09 59.37 31.91
N MET A 413 9.29 58.79 31.96
CA MET A 413 10.34 59.15 32.91
C MET A 413 11.25 60.28 32.41
N ASP A 414 10.94 60.89 31.25
CA ASP A 414 11.81 61.81 30.52
C ASP A 414 13.24 61.27 30.38
N LEU A 415 13.39 59.96 30.19
CA LEU A 415 14.69 59.30 30.02
C LEU A 415 14.92 59.00 28.53
N PRO A 416 16.15 59.22 28.02
CA PRO A 416 17.36 59.62 28.76
C PRO A 416 17.51 61.14 29.00
N ASP A 417 16.59 61.97 28.51
CA ASP A 417 16.70 63.44 28.47
C ASP A 417 16.98 64.10 29.83
N SER A 418 16.38 63.58 30.91
CA SER A 418 16.56 64.05 32.28
C SER A 418 17.96 63.79 32.84
N ILE A 419 18.62 62.70 32.44
CA ILE A 419 20.03 62.42 32.79
C ILE A 419 20.94 63.36 32.00
N LEU A 420 20.64 63.55 30.71
CA LEU A 420 21.43 64.40 29.82
C LEU A 420 21.32 65.89 30.18
N ALA A 421 20.17 66.34 30.70
CA ALA A 421 19.96 67.69 31.23
C ALA A 421 20.80 67.99 32.49
N LEU A 422 21.14 66.96 33.28
CA LEU A 422 22.00 67.05 34.46
C LEU A 422 23.50 67.13 34.10
N GLU A 423 23.92 66.65 32.93
CA GLU A 423 25.33 66.65 32.49
C GLU A 423 25.83 67.97 31.89
N GLY A 424 25.00 69.03 31.86
CA GLY A 424 25.47 70.41 31.68
C GLY A 424 26.20 70.73 30.36
N ASN A 425 26.09 69.87 29.34
CA ASN A 425 26.64 70.14 28.01
C ASN A 425 25.50 70.44 27.02
N PHE A 426 25.45 71.68 26.53
CA PHE A 426 24.55 72.17 25.47
C PHE A 426 24.92 71.61 24.08
N THR A 427 25.26 70.34 24.01
CA THR A 427 25.53 69.60 22.77
C THR A 427 24.49 68.51 22.62
N LEU A 428 24.01 68.28 21.40
CA LEU A 428 23.09 67.19 21.06
C LEU A 428 23.55 65.89 21.77
N PRO A 429 22.69 65.21 22.55
CA PRO A 429 23.03 63.95 23.21
C PRO A 429 23.69 62.97 22.24
N ARG A 430 24.69 62.23 22.71
CA ARG A 430 25.49 61.34 21.86
C ARG A 430 24.62 60.34 21.08
N ASP A 431 23.63 59.76 21.74
CA ASP A 431 22.70 58.80 21.13
C ASP A 431 21.85 59.45 20.03
N LEU A 432 21.31 60.65 20.28
CA LEU A 432 20.59 61.43 19.25
C LEU A 432 21.50 61.86 18.10
N LYS A 433 22.77 62.15 18.37
CA LYS A 433 23.76 62.49 17.35
C LYS A 433 24.07 61.26 16.48
N GLU A 434 24.25 60.09 17.10
CA GLU A 434 24.46 58.82 16.41
C GLU A 434 23.23 58.42 15.58
N ASP A 435 22.01 58.62 16.09
CA ASP A 435 20.76 58.39 15.34
C ASP A 435 20.59 59.36 14.15
N VAL A 436 20.88 60.66 14.34
CA VAL A 436 20.85 61.65 13.25
C VAL A 436 21.90 61.34 12.19
N GLU A 437 23.12 60.96 12.60
CA GLU A 437 24.18 60.53 11.67
C GLU A 437 23.77 59.25 10.92
N ALA A 438 23.13 58.28 11.59
CA ALA A 438 22.62 57.07 10.95
C ALA A 438 21.55 57.39 9.89
N VAL A 439 20.58 58.26 10.19
CA VAL A 439 19.57 58.73 9.23
C VAL A 439 20.21 59.44 8.04
N GLN A 440 21.22 60.29 8.27
CA GLN A 440 21.97 60.97 7.21
C GLN A 440 22.79 60.01 6.34
N ILE A 441 23.39 58.96 6.93
CA ILE A 441 24.11 57.90 6.21
C ILE A 441 23.14 57.09 5.34
N SER A 442 21.92 56.84 5.82
CA SER A 442 20.85 56.17 5.06
C SER A 442 20.21 57.04 3.98
N GLY A 443 20.74 58.25 3.71
CA GLY A 443 20.27 59.14 2.64
C GLY A 443 19.26 60.19 3.07
N GLY A 444 18.92 60.26 4.37
CA GLY A 444 18.03 61.26 4.93
C GLY A 444 16.60 61.23 4.35
N PRO A 445 15.84 62.32 4.48
CA PRO A 445 14.50 62.49 3.89
C PRO A 445 14.50 62.27 2.37
N SER A 446 15.56 62.72 1.68
CA SER A 446 15.69 62.55 0.23
C SER A 446 15.82 61.08 -0.19
N GLY A 447 16.50 60.24 0.60
CA GLY A 447 16.58 58.80 0.38
C GLY A 447 15.20 58.13 0.49
N LEU A 448 14.39 58.56 1.46
CA LEU A 448 13.02 58.07 1.62
C LEU A 448 12.11 58.46 0.44
N GLU A 449 12.30 59.66 -0.12
CA GLU A 449 11.60 60.08 -1.35
C GLU A 449 11.98 59.21 -2.56
N VAL A 450 13.26 58.82 -2.67
CA VAL A 450 13.73 57.89 -3.72
C VAL A 450 13.10 56.51 -3.57
N GLU A 451 13.03 55.97 -2.35
CA GLU A 451 12.38 54.68 -2.08
C GLU A 451 10.86 54.73 -2.37
N LEU A 452 10.19 55.82 -2.02
CA LEU A 452 8.79 56.04 -2.40
C LEU A 452 8.60 56.10 -3.92
N GLN A 453 9.54 56.69 -4.65
CA GLN A 453 9.50 56.71 -6.10
C GLN A 453 9.70 55.30 -6.70
N GLN A 454 10.63 54.50 -6.16
CA GLN A 454 10.79 53.10 -6.58
C GLN A 454 9.52 52.28 -6.33
N LEU A 455 8.86 52.49 -5.19
CA LEU A 455 7.60 51.82 -4.86
C LEU A 455 6.48 52.17 -5.84
N ARG A 456 6.40 53.44 -6.28
CA ARG A 456 5.47 53.86 -7.36
C ARG A 456 5.78 53.19 -8.69
N ASP A 457 7.06 53.06 -9.04
CA ASP A 457 7.48 52.43 -10.28
C ASP A 457 7.17 50.93 -10.27
N LEU A 458 7.43 50.23 -9.16
CA LEU A 458 7.06 48.81 -8.98
C LEU A 458 5.55 48.60 -9.06
N ARG A 459 4.76 49.49 -8.44
CA ARG A 459 3.29 49.46 -8.55
C ARG A 459 2.84 49.61 -10.01
N ARG A 460 3.42 50.56 -10.75
CA ARG A 460 3.11 50.77 -12.17
C ARG A 460 3.40 49.52 -12.99
N VAL A 461 4.59 48.93 -12.85
CA VAL A 461 4.99 47.73 -13.60
C VAL A 461 4.06 46.56 -13.32
N ASN A 462 3.71 46.31 -12.05
CA ASN A 462 2.78 45.24 -11.71
C ASN A 462 1.37 45.47 -12.27
N GLN A 463 0.90 46.72 -12.28
CA GLN A 463 -0.38 47.07 -12.87
C GLN A 463 -0.38 46.88 -14.39
N GLU A 464 0.70 47.26 -15.08
CA GLU A 464 0.87 47.05 -16.52
C GLU A 464 0.85 45.57 -16.88
N LEU A 465 1.57 44.72 -16.13
CA LEU A 465 1.58 43.28 -16.34
C LEU A 465 0.18 42.65 -16.15
N LEU A 466 -0.57 43.12 -15.15
CA LEU A 466 -1.93 42.65 -14.90
C LEU A 466 -2.87 43.01 -16.05
N VAL A 467 -2.82 44.26 -16.51
CA VAL A 467 -3.64 44.75 -17.63
C VAL A 467 -3.28 44.01 -18.92
N GLN A 468 -1.99 43.85 -19.24
CA GLN A 468 -1.55 43.10 -20.42
C GLN A 468 -2.04 41.65 -20.39
N THR A 469 -1.97 40.99 -19.23
CA THR A 469 -2.45 39.61 -19.08
C THR A 469 -3.97 39.53 -19.27
N GLU A 470 -4.72 40.51 -18.76
CA GLU A 470 -6.16 40.60 -18.94
C GLU A 470 -6.53 40.83 -20.41
N GLU A 471 -5.84 41.74 -21.09
CA GLU A 471 -6.04 42.03 -22.51
C GLU A 471 -5.80 40.81 -23.40
N LEU A 472 -4.74 40.02 -23.12
CA LEU A 472 -4.46 38.77 -23.84
C LEU A 472 -5.59 37.75 -23.68
N LEU A 473 -6.11 37.58 -22.46
CA LEU A 473 -7.23 36.68 -22.19
C LEU A 473 -8.52 37.16 -22.87
N GLN A 474 -8.79 38.47 -22.85
CA GLN A 474 -9.94 39.06 -23.53
C GLN A 474 -9.82 38.99 -25.05
N GLN A 475 -8.61 39.13 -25.60
CA GLN A 475 -8.36 38.97 -27.03
C GLN A 475 -8.66 37.54 -27.47
N GLU A 476 -8.11 36.53 -26.79
CA GLU A 476 -8.35 35.12 -27.12
C GLU A 476 -9.83 34.77 -27.00
N ALA A 477 -10.52 35.25 -25.95
CA ALA A 477 -11.96 35.05 -25.79
C ALA A 477 -12.79 35.70 -26.91
N ARG A 478 -12.38 36.88 -27.39
CA ARG A 478 -13.02 37.55 -28.54
C ARG A 478 -12.80 36.79 -29.84
N GLU A 479 -11.59 36.28 -30.06
CA GLU A 479 -11.25 35.48 -31.23
C GLU A 479 -12.02 34.14 -31.24
N ASP A 480 -12.13 33.44 -30.10
CA ASP A 480 -12.97 32.23 -29.97
C ASP A 480 -14.45 32.54 -30.28
N ALA A 481 -14.99 33.63 -29.72
CA ALA A 481 -16.37 34.03 -29.99
C ALA A 481 -16.60 34.35 -31.48
N GLN A 482 -15.65 35.04 -32.11
CA GLN A 482 -15.71 35.38 -33.54
C GLN A 482 -15.65 34.11 -34.41
N PHE A 483 -14.72 33.19 -34.13
CA PHE A 483 -14.60 31.94 -34.89
C PHE A 483 -15.80 31.01 -34.68
N ARG A 484 -16.34 30.96 -33.46
CA ARG A 484 -17.56 30.21 -33.17
C ARG A 484 -18.76 30.78 -33.92
N SER A 485 -18.86 32.10 -34.05
CA SER A 485 -19.88 32.76 -34.88
C SER A 485 -19.70 32.50 -36.38
N GLN A 486 -18.46 32.49 -36.89
CA GLN A 486 -18.18 32.34 -38.32
C GLN A 486 -18.28 30.88 -38.79
N PHE A 487 -17.79 29.94 -37.98
CA PHE A 487 -17.62 28.54 -38.39
C PHE A 487 -18.64 27.60 -37.75
N GLY A 488 -19.44 28.07 -36.78
CA GLY A 488 -20.56 27.33 -36.20
C GLY A 488 -20.18 25.90 -35.78
N THR A 489 -20.79 24.91 -36.43
CA THR A 489 -20.58 23.48 -36.16
C THR A 489 -19.20 22.94 -36.51
N ARG A 490 -18.38 23.68 -37.28
CA ARG A 490 -16.99 23.30 -37.60
C ARG A 490 -15.99 23.69 -36.52
N TRP A 491 -16.38 24.55 -35.57
CA TRP A 491 -15.55 24.97 -34.44
C TRP A 491 -15.89 24.15 -33.19
N THR A 492 -15.28 22.97 -33.07
CA THR A 492 -15.59 21.98 -32.01
C THR A 492 -14.76 22.14 -30.73
N ARG A 493 -13.97 23.20 -30.62
CA ARG A 493 -13.12 23.45 -29.44
C ARG A 493 -13.96 23.81 -28.21
N PRO A 494 -13.56 23.38 -26.99
CA PRO A 494 -14.18 23.84 -25.76
C PRO A 494 -14.15 25.38 -25.67
N GLN A 495 -15.19 25.97 -25.08
CA GLN A 495 -15.30 27.43 -24.98
C GLN A 495 -14.15 28.02 -24.16
N SER A 496 -13.57 29.12 -24.65
CA SER A 496 -12.42 29.76 -24.02
C SER A 496 -12.70 30.20 -22.59
N SER A 497 -13.91 30.66 -22.28
CA SER A 497 -14.34 30.99 -20.91
C SER A 497 -14.25 29.81 -19.94
N THR A 498 -14.49 28.59 -20.42
CA THR A 498 -14.40 27.38 -19.59
C THR A 498 -12.95 26.97 -19.36
N LEU A 499 -12.10 27.08 -20.38
CA LEU A 499 -10.67 26.75 -20.30
C LEU A 499 -9.88 27.76 -19.47
N THR A 500 -10.21 29.06 -19.59
CA THR A 500 -9.46 30.16 -18.95
C THR A 500 -9.99 30.53 -17.57
N LYS A 501 -11.06 29.90 -17.08
CA LYS A 501 -11.69 30.23 -15.79
C LYS A 501 -10.69 30.28 -14.62
N ASN A 502 -9.80 29.30 -14.51
CA ASN A 502 -8.79 29.29 -13.45
C ASN A 502 -7.82 30.48 -13.54
N LEU A 503 -7.46 30.89 -14.77
CA LEU A 503 -6.58 32.05 -15.00
C LEU A 503 -7.31 33.35 -14.65
N GLN A 504 -8.59 33.49 -15.00
CA GLN A 504 -9.41 34.64 -14.61
C GLN A 504 -9.57 34.73 -13.09
N ASP A 505 -9.81 33.60 -12.42
CA ASP A 505 -9.88 33.55 -10.95
C ASP A 505 -8.55 34.01 -10.32
N ARG A 506 -7.40 33.58 -10.85
CA ARG A 506 -6.08 34.04 -10.40
C ARG A 506 -5.86 35.53 -10.67
N LEU A 507 -6.27 36.03 -11.83
CA LEU A 507 -6.14 37.44 -12.20
C LEU A 507 -6.95 38.33 -11.27
N SER A 508 -8.18 37.93 -10.91
CA SER A 508 -9.01 38.64 -9.94
C SER A 508 -8.37 38.71 -8.54
N ARG A 509 -7.70 37.64 -8.11
CA ARG A 509 -6.94 37.62 -6.84
C ARG A 509 -5.76 38.57 -6.88
N PHE A 510 -4.99 38.59 -7.96
CA PHE A 510 -3.88 39.53 -8.11
C PHE A 510 -4.35 40.99 -8.14
N ALA A 511 -5.47 41.27 -8.81
CA ALA A 511 -6.09 42.60 -8.78
C ALA A 511 -6.51 43.02 -7.36
N GLY A 512 -7.06 42.08 -6.58
CA GLY A 512 -7.37 42.28 -5.16
C GLY A 512 -6.13 42.61 -4.32
N ASN A 513 -5.04 41.85 -4.50
CA ASN A 513 -3.78 42.09 -3.80
C ASN A 513 -3.16 43.46 -4.16
N LEU A 514 -3.19 43.85 -5.44
CA LEU A 514 -2.71 45.17 -5.87
C LEU A 514 -3.52 46.31 -5.26
N LYS A 515 -4.83 46.13 -5.08
CA LYS A 515 -5.68 47.10 -4.40
C LYS A 515 -5.29 47.25 -2.92
N GLN A 516 -5.08 46.13 -2.23
CA GLN A 516 -4.64 46.14 -0.83
C GLN A 516 -3.24 46.76 -0.67
N ALA A 517 -2.32 46.47 -1.59
CA ALA A 517 -1.00 47.10 -1.64
C ALA A 517 -1.13 48.61 -1.83
N ALA A 518 -1.95 49.07 -2.78
CA ALA A 518 -2.19 50.49 -3.02
C ALA A 518 -2.75 51.23 -1.79
N ASP A 519 -3.64 50.59 -1.02
CA ASP A 519 -4.14 51.15 0.24
C ASP A 519 -3.04 51.27 1.31
N SER A 520 -2.10 50.32 1.34
CA SER A 520 -0.94 50.35 2.22
C SER A 520 0.06 51.44 1.82
N ASP A 521 0.37 51.53 0.53
CA ASP A 521 1.24 52.55 -0.05
C ASP A 521 0.69 53.95 0.28
N ALA A 522 -0.62 54.15 0.11
CA ALA A 522 -1.27 55.42 0.43
C ALA A 522 -1.22 55.78 1.93
N ARG A 523 -1.14 54.79 2.83
CA ARG A 523 -0.93 55.04 4.27
C ARG A 523 0.52 55.43 4.54
N ILE A 524 1.48 54.75 3.92
CA ILE A 524 2.91 55.05 4.04
C ILE A 524 3.19 56.46 3.50
N GLU A 525 2.72 56.78 2.29
CA GLU A 525 2.89 58.11 1.68
C GLU A 525 2.31 59.23 2.55
N ARG A 526 1.13 59.02 3.14
CA ARG A 526 0.53 59.97 4.10
C ARG A 526 1.41 60.13 5.33
N SER A 527 1.84 59.03 5.94
CA SER A 527 2.70 59.07 7.12
C SER A 527 4.02 59.80 6.84
N VAL A 528 4.65 59.55 5.69
CA VAL A 528 5.89 60.26 5.29
C VAL A 528 5.62 61.75 5.09
N LYS A 529 4.51 62.10 4.44
CA LYS A 529 4.13 63.50 4.22
C LYS A 529 3.85 64.25 5.52
N ASP A 530 3.13 63.63 6.45
CA ASP A 530 2.76 64.24 7.73
C ASP A 530 4.01 64.54 8.59
N HIS A 531 5.05 63.71 8.48
CA HIS A 531 6.30 63.87 9.23
C HIS A 531 7.42 64.57 8.43
N SER A 532 7.20 64.97 7.18
CA SER A 532 8.27 65.49 6.31
C SER A 532 8.91 66.77 6.83
N ALA A 533 8.11 67.67 7.40
CA ALA A 533 8.58 68.92 7.98
C ALA A 533 9.53 68.66 9.16
N LEU A 534 9.20 67.69 10.02
CA LEU A 534 10.06 67.29 11.14
C LEU A 534 11.32 66.55 10.67
N MET A 535 11.19 65.67 9.67
CA MET A 535 12.33 64.95 9.09
C MET A 535 13.32 65.89 8.38
N SER A 536 12.85 67.00 7.79
CA SER A 536 13.72 68.00 7.14
C SER A 536 14.72 68.68 8.10
N ILE A 537 14.43 68.66 9.41
CA ILE A 537 15.31 69.20 10.44
C ILE A 537 16.57 68.33 10.58
N LEU A 538 16.45 67.02 10.34
CA LEU A 538 17.52 66.03 10.46
C LEU A 538 18.57 66.15 9.34
N ASP A 539 18.30 66.92 8.29
CA ASP A 539 19.17 67.11 7.12
C ASP A 539 20.15 68.31 7.24
N ARG A 540 20.06 69.11 8.32
CA ARG A 540 20.93 70.27 8.50
C ARG A 540 22.36 69.85 8.86
N ARG A 541 23.34 70.34 8.08
CA ARG A 541 24.79 70.17 8.34
C ARG A 541 25.46 71.52 8.68
N PRO A 542 26.45 71.55 9.60
CA PRO A 542 26.94 70.45 10.45
C PRO A 542 26.01 70.19 11.65
N VAL A 543 25.94 68.94 12.13
CA VAL A 543 25.07 68.53 13.27
C VAL A 543 25.27 69.40 14.53
N VAL A 544 26.44 70.03 14.66
CA VAL A 544 26.79 70.97 15.75
C VAL A 544 25.97 72.28 15.72
N SER A 545 25.35 72.64 14.59
CA SER A 545 24.55 73.88 14.46
C SER A 545 23.06 73.70 14.82
N LEU A 546 22.60 72.47 15.11
CA LEU A 546 21.26 72.19 15.64
C LEU A 546 21.20 72.59 17.12
N SER A 547 21.11 73.88 17.40
CA SER A 547 20.86 74.38 18.76
C SER A 547 19.42 74.06 19.19
N LEU A 548 19.21 73.76 20.48
CA LEU A 548 17.87 73.57 21.10
C LEU A 548 16.91 74.76 20.83
N SER A 549 17.44 75.97 20.64
CA SER A 549 16.69 77.17 20.23
C SER A 549 16.12 77.08 18.81
N THR A 550 16.78 76.37 17.89
CA THR A 550 16.28 76.15 16.53
C THR A 550 15.20 75.09 16.46
N LEU A 551 15.18 74.13 17.39
CA LEU A 551 14.13 73.10 17.48
C LEU A 551 12.86 73.65 18.16
N HIS A 552 13.00 74.50 19.18
CA HIS A 552 11.87 75.17 19.85
C HIS A 552 11.17 76.23 18.99
N ALA A 553 11.83 76.79 17.97
CA ALA A 553 11.22 77.79 17.09
C ALA A 553 10.29 77.20 16.01
N TYR A 554 10.26 75.87 15.86
CA TYR A 554 9.51 75.15 14.83
C TYR A 554 8.51 74.11 15.39
N ALA A 555 8.48 73.90 16.70
CA ALA A 555 7.41 73.21 17.42
C ALA A 555 6.36 74.23 17.88
#